data_AF-A0A520ZWZ8-F1
#
_entry.id   AF-A0A520ZWZ8-F1
#
_cell.length_a   1.000
_cell.length_b   1.000
_cell.length_c   1.000
_cell.angle_alpha   90.00
_cell.angle_beta   90.00
_cell.angle_gamma   90.00
#
_symmetry.space_group_name_H-M   'P 1'
#
loop_
_entity.id
_entity.type
_entity.pdbx_description
1 polymer ?
#
loop_
_entity_poly.entity_id
_entity_poly.type
_entity_poly.pdbx_seq_one_letter_code
_entity_poly.pdbx_strand_id
1 'polypeptide(L)' 'MKRADERRAAFRMDVVTKAVCYLKAEGVMISGPIRDISIAGLYVETHERPELGSVFEVEIVLSGKHSQMILGSMTGEVVR' A
#
# COMPACT_ATOMS: atom_id res chain seq x y z
N MET A 1 -33.77 8.69 -5.55
CA MET A 1 -32.83 9.80 -5.82
C MET A 1 -31.51 9.49 -5.16
N LYS A 2 -30.45 9.16 -5.93
CA LYS A 2 -29.09 9.04 -5.40
C LYS A 2 -28.56 10.46 -5.16
N ARG A 3 -28.09 10.76 -3.94
CA ARG A 3 -27.47 12.07 -3.65
C ARG A 3 -26.22 12.22 -4.50
N ALA A 4 -26.11 13.34 -5.22
CA ALA A 4 -25.07 13.64 -6.19
C ALA A 4 -23.66 13.89 -5.58
N ASP A 5 -23.50 13.71 -4.26
CA ASP A 5 -22.30 14.12 -3.52
C ASP A 5 -21.42 12.98 -2.99
N GLU A 6 -21.83 11.72 -3.12
CA GLU A 6 -20.93 10.60 -2.84
C GLU A 6 -20.10 10.24 -4.08
N ARG A 7 -19.06 11.03 -4.35
CA ARG A 7 -18.08 10.76 -5.43
C ARG A 7 -16.97 9.79 -5.04
N ARG A 8 -17.01 9.20 -3.84
CA ARG A 8 -15.93 8.34 -3.34
C ARG A 8 -16.34 6.88 -3.39
N ALA A 9 -15.69 6.14 -4.29
CA ALA A 9 -15.82 4.69 -4.39
C ALA A 9 -14.88 3.94 -3.42
N ALA A 10 -13.99 4.64 -2.71
CA ALA A 10 -12.96 4.04 -1.87
C ALA A 10 -12.82 4.71 -0.49
N PHE A 11 -12.41 3.89 0.48
CA PHE A 11 -12.23 4.22 1.89
C PHE A 11 -11.03 5.15 2.10
N ARG A 12 -11.22 6.28 2.82
CA ARG A 12 -10.12 7.13 3.30
C ARG A 12 -9.95 6.88 4.80
N MET A 13 -8.80 6.38 5.20
CA MET A 13 -8.48 6.24 6.62
C MET A 13 -7.76 7.50 7.09
N ASP A 14 -8.48 8.40 7.76
CA ASP A 14 -7.90 9.58 8.44
C ASP A 14 -7.31 9.15 9.79
N VAL A 15 -6.30 8.29 9.78
CA VAL A 15 -5.53 7.95 10.97
C VAL A 15 -4.07 7.83 10.57
N VAL A 16 -3.18 8.19 11.48
CA VAL A 16 -1.72 8.03 11.39
C VAL A 16 -1.37 6.55 11.25
N THR A 17 -1.66 5.99 10.09
CA THR A 17 -1.29 4.62 9.74
C THR A 17 0.14 4.69 9.28
N LYS A 18 1.04 4.13 10.08
CA LYS A 18 2.32 3.70 9.55
C LYS A 18 2.03 2.49 8.66
N ALA A 19 1.58 2.78 7.44
CA ALA A 19 1.33 1.79 6.41
C ALA A 19 2.69 1.40 5.85
N VAL A 20 3.23 0.27 6.29
CA VAL A 20 4.51 -0.24 5.79
C VAL A 20 4.22 -1.31 4.76
N CYS A 21 4.83 -1.18 3.59
CA CYS A 21 4.87 -2.25 2.60
C CYS A 21 6.12 -3.08 2.83
N TYR A 22 6.03 -4.41 2.82
CA TYR A 22 7.19 -5.27 2.66
C TYR A 22 7.15 -5.85 1.25
N LEU A 23 8.11 -5.44 0.42
CA LEU A 23 8.30 -5.99 -0.91
C LEU A 23 9.35 -7.08 -0.84
N LYS A 24 8.97 -8.35 -1.06
CA LYS A 24 9.92 -9.48 -1.06
C LYS A 24 10.12 -10.01 -2.47
N ALA A 25 11.35 -9.94 -2.95
CA ALA A 25 11.82 -10.62 -4.15
C ALA A 25 13.28 -11.02 -3.95
N GLU A 26 13.62 -12.30 -4.09
CA GLU A 26 15.00 -12.80 -4.09
C GLU A 26 15.90 -12.32 -2.92
N GLY A 27 15.33 -12.12 -1.73
CA GLY A 27 16.07 -11.66 -0.54
C GLY A 27 16.17 -10.13 -0.38
N VAL A 28 15.65 -9.36 -1.32
CA VAL A 28 15.47 -7.91 -1.18
C VAL A 28 14.19 -7.64 -0.40
N MET A 29 14.27 -6.80 0.63
CA MET A 29 13.14 -6.32 1.41
C MET A 29 13.12 -4.79 1.36
N ILE A 30 12.16 -4.22 0.64
CA ILE A 30 11.94 -2.77 0.63
C ILE A 30 10.83 -2.45 1.61
N SER A 31 11.03 -1.43 2.43
CA SER A 31 10.02 -0.95 3.37
C SER A 31 9.90 0.56 3.38
N GLY A 32 8.66 1.04 3.39
CA GLY A 32 8.40 2.47 3.35
C GLY A 32 6.94 2.82 3.65
N PRO A 33 6.65 4.09 4.00
CA PRO A 33 5.29 4.55 4.21
C PRO A 33 4.50 4.56 2.89
N ILE A 34 3.26 4.04 2.93
CA ILE A 34 2.30 4.21 1.84
C ILE A 34 1.74 5.62 1.89
N ARG A 35 1.91 6.40 0.81
CA ARG A 35 1.35 7.77 0.70
C ARG A 35 -0.04 7.80 0.08
N ASP A 36 -0.34 6.82 -0.76
CA ASP A 36 -1.65 6.65 -1.39
C ASP A 36 -1.95 5.17 -1.61
N ILE A 37 -3.20 4.77 -1.41
CA ILE A 37 -3.67 3.39 -1.61
C ILE A 37 -5.06 3.40 -2.23
N SER A 38 -5.23 2.53 -3.21
CA SER A 38 -6.51 2.22 -3.84
C SER A 38 -6.67 0.71 -3.97
N ILE A 39 -7.81 0.28 -4.49
CA ILE A 39 -8.03 -1.14 -4.80
C ILE A 39 -7.12 -1.65 -5.93
N ALA A 40 -6.61 -0.74 -6.78
CA ALA A 40 -5.84 -1.09 -7.98
C ALA A 40 -4.33 -0.91 -7.80
N GLY A 41 -3.88 -0.29 -6.72
CA GLY A 41 -2.47 0.01 -6.53
C GLY A 41 -2.19 0.89 -5.33
N LEU A 42 -0.90 1.07 -5.06
CA LEU A 42 -0.36 1.81 -3.93
C LEU A 42 0.88 2.60 -4.34
N TYR A 43 1.15 3.69 -3.64
CA TYR A 43 2.37 4.48 -3.79
C TYR A 43 3.17 4.43 -2.50
N VAL A 44 4.38 3.88 -2.57
CA VAL A 44 5.32 3.80 -1.43
C VAL A 44 6.44 4.80 -1.63
N GLU A 45 6.77 5.55 -0.59
CA GLU A 45 8.00 6.31 -0.56
C GLU A 45 9.14 5.44 -0.03
N THR A 46 10.24 5.37 -0.78
CA THR A 46 11.37 4.47 -0.52
C THR A 46 12.65 5.12 -1.05
N HIS A 47 13.79 4.84 -0.42
CA HIS A 47 15.10 5.28 -0.93
C HIS A 47 15.66 4.32 -1.97
N GLU A 48 15.17 3.09 -1.93
CA GLU A 48 15.42 2.02 -2.87
C GLU A 48 14.81 2.37 -4.24
N ARG A 49 15.50 2.00 -5.31
CA ARG A 49 15.09 2.25 -6.69
C ARG A 49 14.93 0.92 -7.42
N PRO A 50 13.83 0.17 -7.15
CA PRO A 50 13.58 -1.08 -7.85
C PRO A 50 13.38 -0.82 -9.36
N GLU A 51 13.73 -1.81 -10.18
CA GLU A 51 13.55 -1.70 -11.63
C GLU A 51 12.06 -1.75 -12.00
N LEU A 52 11.68 -1.00 -13.03
CA LEU A 52 10.33 -1.08 -13.60
C LEU A 52 10.06 -2.51 -14.08
N GLY A 53 8.85 -3.00 -13.82
CA GLY A 53 8.45 -4.38 -14.12
C GLY A 53 8.85 -5.41 -13.06
N SER A 54 9.63 -5.02 -12.05
CA SER A 54 9.95 -5.92 -10.93
C SER A 54 8.68 -6.30 -10.19
N VAL A 55 8.52 -7.60 -9.93
CA VAL A 55 7.38 -8.14 -9.20
C VAL A 55 7.79 -8.44 -7.77
N PHE A 56 6.95 -8.06 -6.83
CA PHE A 56 7.16 -8.27 -5.41
C PHE A 56 5.92 -8.89 -4.77
N GLU A 57 6.14 -9.76 -3.78
CA GLU A 57 5.10 -10.02 -2.79
C GLU A 57 4.89 -8.77 -1.95
N VAL A 58 3.64 -8.37 -1.77
CA VAL A 58 3.22 -7.14 -1.10
C VAL A 58 2.49 -7.52 0.19
N GLU A 59 3.05 -7.13 1.32
CA GLU A 59 2.35 -7.12 2.60
C GLU A 59 2.13 -5.69 3.06
N ILE A 60 0.88 -5.31 3.30
CA ILE A 60 0.49 -3.99 3.80
C ILE A 60 0.10 -4.12 5.26
N VAL A 61 0.80 -3.36 6.09
CA VAL A 61 0.55 -3.33 7.53
C VAL A 61 -0.09 -2.01 7.92
N LEU A 62 -1.36 -2.02 8.33
CA LEU A 62 -2.08 -0.85 8.81
C LEU A 62 -2.13 -0.87 10.35
N SER A 63 -1.32 -0.02 10.98
CA SER A 63 -1.30 0.14 12.45
C SER A 63 -2.17 1.30 12.92
N GLY A 64 -3.17 0.99 13.74
CA GLY A 64 -3.88 1.95 14.59
C GLY A 64 -3.23 2.05 15.97
N LYS A 65 -3.78 2.90 16.86
CA LYS A 65 -3.23 3.14 18.19
C LYS A 65 -3.22 1.88 19.09
N HIS A 66 -4.19 1.00 18.91
CA HIS A 66 -4.40 -0.20 19.73
C HIS A 66 -4.69 -1.45 18.90
N SER A 67 -4.55 -1.37 17.58
CA SER A 67 -4.91 -2.42 16.65
C SER A 67 -3.97 -2.42 15.45
N GLN A 68 -3.88 -3.56 14.79
CA GLN A 68 -3.13 -3.74 13.57
C GLN A 68 -3.95 -4.59 12.61
N MET A 69 -3.92 -4.23 11.33
CA MET A 69 -4.47 -5.03 10.25
C MET A 69 -3.33 -5.35 9.29
N ILE A 70 -3.21 -6.62 8.92
CA ILE A 70 -2.20 -7.11 7.96
C ILE A 70 -2.96 -7.60 6.74
N LEU A 71 -2.67 -7.01 5.59
CA LEU A 71 -3.13 -7.45 4.28
C LEU A 71 -1.94 -8.12 3.59
N GLY A 72 -1.97 -9.44 3.48
CA GLY A 72 -0.91 -10.23 2.86
C GLY A 72 -1.37 -10.94 1.59
N SER A 73 -0.50 -11.80 1.05
CA SER A 73 -0.76 -12.63 -0.14
C SER A 73 -1.13 -11.85 -1.41
N MET A 74 -0.65 -10.60 -1.50
CA MET A 74 -0.78 -9.79 -2.70
C MET A 74 0.54 -9.81 -3.48
N THR A 75 0.45 -9.64 -4.79
CA THR A 75 1.61 -9.37 -5.65
C THR A 75 1.42 -8.03 -6.33
N GLY A 76 2.52 -7.32 -6.54
CA GLY A 76 2.53 -6.02 -7.20
C GLY A 76 3.71 -5.90 -8.14
N GLU A 77 3.52 -5.14 -9.21
CA GLU A 77 4.54 -4.80 -10.19
C GLU A 77 4.94 -3.33 -10.04
N VAL A 78 6.24 -3.04 -10.13
CA VAL A 78 6.73 -1.66 -10.10
C VAL A 78 6.44 -0.99 -11.44
N VAL A 79 5.54 -0.01 -11.44
CA VAL A 79 5.13 0.72 -12.65
C VAL A 79 5.73 2.12 -12.76
N ARG A 80 6.32 2.66 -11.68
CA ARG A 80 6.91 4.01 -11.64
C ARG A 80 7.99 4.13 -10.58
#